data_AF-A0A915YAS3-F1
#
_entry.id   AF-A0A915YAS3-F1
#
_cell.length_a   1.000
_cell.length_b   1.000
_cell.length_c   1.000
_cell.angle_alpha   90.00
_cell.angle_beta   90.00
_cell.angle_gamma   90.00
#
_symmetry.space_group_name_H-M   'P 1'
#
loop_
_entity.id
_entity.type
_entity.pdbx_description
1 polymer ?
#
loop_
_entity_poly.entity_id
_entity_poly.type
_entity_poly.pdbx_seq_one_letter_code
_entity_poly.pdbx_strand_id
1 'polypeptide(L)'
;MKIEISHDTLARTVYEKASAEDRMRLKVLNLIKTKHELFSKNQAYLTSDELKSIAQFEHQLELTAEEKTFLSRSKFLAQKQMIAVVFFSIAIISVLIWFLRYYHNNNVEIQEVNKSLKTSQDSLKSSNSYLAIKLEELRVKDSIHESLTERIGNDEQIIKMTNQELQNALNELRILNQKLENSKRAVEQERDVLKTDKRLLTEQLMEQEKVKREHQIIQKKWSAAEQSQKLSQKAHSILHNNETPTDAQYKEAFQLARYAWETSKSNSQAMDVLNKINNQKIKQPNSGFLGKNRPKNTYTYRQIESIIRKLDQKYDYGKLSPTEVRRRLNAN
;
A
#
# COMPACT_ATOMS: atom_id res chain seq x y z
N MET A 1 -87.54 11.19 -125.39
CA MET A 1 -86.85 12.33 -126.04
C MET A 1 -85.82 12.93 -125.07
N LYS A 2 -84.72 12.19 -124.83
CA LYS A 2 -83.67 12.53 -123.83
C LYS A 2 -82.34 11.79 -124.08
N ILE A 3 -82.11 11.33 -125.31
CA ILE A 3 -80.94 10.51 -125.69
C ILE A 3 -80.05 11.22 -126.73
N GLU A 4 -80.51 12.33 -127.30
CA GLU A 4 -79.76 13.05 -128.35
C GLU A 4 -78.90 14.21 -127.84
N ILE A 5 -79.00 14.59 -126.55
CA ILE A 5 -78.25 15.73 -125.98
C ILE A 5 -76.93 15.28 -125.32
N SER A 6 -76.82 14.00 -124.92
CA SER A 6 -75.63 13.44 -124.26
C SER A 6 -74.49 13.10 -125.23
N HIS A 7 -74.78 12.84 -126.50
CA HIS A 7 -73.74 12.58 -127.50
C HIS A 7 -73.05 13.87 -127.97
N ASP A 8 -73.78 14.98 -128.04
CA ASP A 8 -73.24 16.26 -128.50
C ASP A 8 -72.33 16.93 -127.44
N THR A 9 -72.67 16.77 -126.16
CA THR A 9 -71.79 17.19 -125.05
C THR A 9 -70.52 16.34 -124.94
N LEU A 10 -70.59 15.05 -125.26
CA LEU A 10 -69.41 14.18 -125.28
C LEU A 10 -68.50 14.51 -126.48
N ALA A 11 -69.06 14.73 -127.68
CA ALA A 11 -68.29 15.16 -128.84
C ALA A 11 -67.60 16.52 -128.61
N ARG A 12 -68.31 17.49 -128.01
CA ARG A 12 -67.75 18.81 -127.69
C ARG A 12 -66.63 18.74 -126.66
N THR A 13 -66.79 17.96 -125.60
CA THR A 13 -65.73 17.80 -124.58
C THR A 13 -64.53 17.03 -125.09
N VAL A 14 -64.73 16.04 -125.98
CA VAL A 14 -63.63 15.34 -126.67
C VAL A 14 -62.91 16.31 -127.62
N TYR A 15 -63.63 17.13 -128.36
CA TYR A 15 -63.05 18.14 -129.25
C TYR A 15 -62.30 19.24 -128.48
N GLU A 16 -62.86 19.72 -127.37
CA GLU A 16 -62.21 20.73 -126.51
C GLU A 16 -60.98 20.16 -125.81
N LYS A 17 -60.99 18.89 -125.38
CA LYS A 17 -59.81 18.20 -124.83
C LYS A 17 -58.75 17.96 -125.89
N ALA A 18 -59.12 17.50 -127.09
CA ALA A 18 -58.21 17.34 -128.22
C ALA A 18 -57.57 18.70 -128.58
N SER A 19 -58.38 19.76 -128.63
CA SER A 19 -57.91 21.12 -128.89
C SER A 19 -57.00 21.67 -127.77
N ALA A 20 -57.28 21.35 -126.50
CA ALA A 20 -56.44 21.73 -125.37
C ALA A 20 -55.10 20.99 -125.39
N GLU A 21 -55.10 19.70 -125.70
CA GLU A 21 -53.90 18.88 -125.83
C GLU A 21 -53.03 19.35 -126.99
N ASP A 22 -53.62 19.63 -128.15
CA ASP A 22 -52.89 20.17 -129.31
C ASP A 22 -52.29 21.54 -129.02
N ARG A 23 -53.01 22.41 -128.30
CA ARG A 23 -52.47 23.69 -127.83
C ARG A 23 -51.31 23.52 -126.85
N MET A 24 -51.39 22.53 -125.97
CA MET A 24 -50.29 22.21 -125.04
C MET A 24 -49.09 21.65 -125.79
N ARG A 25 -49.27 20.74 -126.75
CA ARG A 25 -48.20 20.22 -127.62
C ARG A 25 -47.50 21.34 -128.38
N LEU A 26 -48.25 22.27 -128.99
CA LEU A 26 -47.67 23.42 -129.67
C LEU A 26 -46.89 24.33 -128.72
N LYS A 27 -47.38 24.54 -127.50
CA LYS A 27 -46.64 25.30 -126.46
C LYS A 27 -45.35 24.58 -126.06
N VAL A 28 -45.39 23.27 -125.86
CA VAL A 28 -44.20 22.46 -125.54
C VAL A 28 -43.19 22.48 -126.70
N LEU A 29 -43.66 22.36 -127.94
CA LEU A 29 -42.83 22.45 -129.14
C LEU A 29 -42.16 23.82 -129.27
N ASN A 30 -42.92 24.90 -129.06
CA ASN A 30 -42.37 26.26 -129.06
C ASN A 30 -41.39 26.48 -127.90
N LEU A 31 -41.65 25.90 -126.72
CA LEU A 31 -40.73 25.93 -125.59
C LEU A 31 -39.40 25.24 -125.94
N ILE A 32 -39.45 24.05 -126.55
CA ILE A 32 -38.26 23.31 -126.99
C ILE A 32 -37.48 24.13 -128.02
N LYS A 33 -38.15 24.68 -129.05
CA LYS A 33 -37.51 25.52 -130.07
C LYS A 33 -36.85 26.76 -129.48
N THR A 34 -37.59 27.50 -128.67
CA THR A 34 -37.08 28.73 -128.01
C THR A 34 -35.87 28.40 -127.14
N LYS A 35 -35.93 27.30 -126.38
CA LYS A 35 -34.83 26.88 -125.51
C LYS A 35 -33.65 26.33 -126.28
N HIS A 36 -33.88 25.65 -127.40
CA HIS A 36 -32.84 25.21 -128.31
C HIS A 36 -32.08 26.40 -128.93
N GLU A 37 -32.81 27.44 -129.35
CA GLU A 37 -32.17 28.68 -129.84
C GLU A 37 -31.35 29.38 -128.74
N LEU A 38 -31.88 29.41 -127.51
CA LEU A 38 -31.16 29.95 -126.35
C LEU A 38 -29.95 29.09 -125.97
N PHE A 39 -30.03 27.78 -126.15
CA PHE A 39 -28.91 26.86 -125.95
C PHE A 39 -27.79 27.14 -126.96
N SER A 40 -28.12 27.35 -128.23
CA SER A 40 -27.15 27.69 -129.26
C SER A 40 -26.43 29.02 -128.97
N LYS A 41 -27.08 29.96 -128.28
CA LYS A 41 -26.50 31.25 -127.90
C LYS A 41 -25.73 31.21 -126.58
N ASN A 42 -26.31 30.61 -125.55
CA ASN A 42 -25.89 30.77 -124.16
C ASN A 42 -25.59 29.44 -123.44
N GLN A 43 -25.65 28.30 -124.15
CA GLN A 43 -25.50 26.96 -123.58
C GLN A 43 -26.46 26.67 -122.40
N ALA A 44 -27.64 27.30 -122.42
CA ALA A 44 -28.66 27.11 -121.39
C ALA A 44 -29.49 25.85 -121.66
N TYR A 45 -29.46 24.88 -120.75
CA TYR A 45 -30.24 23.64 -120.83
C TYR A 45 -31.65 23.81 -120.25
N LEU A 46 -32.52 22.83 -120.53
CA LEU A 46 -33.86 22.79 -119.94
C LEU A 46 -33.78 22.54 -118.42
N THR A 47 -34.59 23.27 -117.66
CA THR A 47 -34.74 23.06 -116.21
C THR A 47 -35.49 21.76 -115.90
N SER A 48 -35.38 21.27 -114.67
CA SER A 48 -36.09 20.05 -114.25
C SER A 48 -37.61 20.14 -114.47
N ASP A 49 -38.22 21.30 -114.20
CA ASP A 49 -39.67 21.45 -114.32
C ASP A 49 -40.13 21.60 -115.78
N GLU A 50 -39.29 22.19 -116.63
CA GLU A 50 -39.50 22.18 -118.09
C GLU A 50 -39.36 20.75 -118.66
N LEU A 51 -38.39 19.96 -118.18
CA LEU A 51 -38.25 18.56 -118.58
C LEU A 51 -39.45 17.70 -118.17
N LYS A 52 -40.03 17.94 -116.98
CA LYS A 52 -41.25 17.26 -116.53
C LYS A 52 -42.46 17.58 -117.42
N SER A 53 -42.62 18.85 -117.84
CA SER A 53 -43.72 19.24 -118.71
C SER A 53 -43.54 18.74 -120.15
N ILE A 54 -42.30 18.66 -120.65
CA ILE A 54 -41.99 18.07 -121.96
C ILE A 54 -42.21 16.55 -121.97
N ALA A 55 -41.85 15.85 -120.90
CA ALA A 55 -41.93 14.38 -120.83
C ALA A 55 -43.33 13.82 -121.13
N GLN A 56 -44.40 14.57 -120.80
CA GLN A 56 -45.78 14.15 -121.04
C GLN A 56 -46.14 14.07 -122.54
N PHE A 57 -45.46 14.83 -123.40
CA PHE A 57 -45.78 14.96 -124.82
C PHE A 57 -44.65 14.50 -125.75
N GLU A 58 -43.49 14.10 -125.21
CA GLU A 58 -42.27 13.83 -125.96
C GLU A 58 -42.44 12.82 -127.10
N HIS A 59 -43.20 11.74 -126.90
CA HIS A 59 -43.43 10.71 -127.92
C HIS A 59 -44.29 11.20 -129.09
N GLN A 60 -45.02 12.29 -128.92
CA GLN A 60 -45.97 12.84 -129.89
C GLN A 60 -45.39 14.03 -130.66
N LEU A 61 -44.18 14.48 -130.30
CA LEU A 61 -43.54 15.64 -130.92
C LEU A 61 -42.60 15.21 -132.05
N GLU A 62 -42.85 15.74 -133.24
CA GLU A 62 -41.96 15.61 -134.39
C GLU A 62 -40.76 16.54 -134.23
N LEU A 63 -39.77 16.10 -133.45
CA LEU A 63 -38.53 16.84 -133.19
C LEU A 63 -37.46 16.52 -134.24
N THR A 64 -36.71 17.55 -134.62
CA THR A 64 -35.50 17.41 -135.44
C THR A 64 -34.40 16.66 -134.69
N ALA A 65 -33.40 16.15 -135.41
CA ALA A 65 -32.28 15.42 -134.81
C ALA A 65 -31.51 16.28 -133.78
N GLU A 66 -31.31 17.56 -134.08
CA GLU A 66 -30.62 18.51 -133.20
C GLU A 66 -31.41 18.74 -131.90
N GLU A 67 -32.72 19.00 -132.00
CA GLU A 67 -33.59 19.18 -130.83
C GLU A 67 -33.64 17.91 -129.96
N LYS A 68 -33.64 16.71 -130.56
CA LYS A 68 -33.56 15.44 -129.82
C LYS A 68 -32.24 15.32 -129.05
N THR A 69 -31.10 15.71 -129.65
CA THR A 69 -29.81 15.69 -128.95
C THR A 69 -29.72 16.73 -127.84
N PHE A 70 -30.34 17.90 -128.01
CA PHE A 70 -30.46 18.91 -126.97
C PHE A 70 -31.32 18.43 -125.79
N LEU A 71 -32.45 17.79 -126.08
CA LEU A 71 -33.34 17.23 -125.06
C LEU A 71 -32.65 16.12 -124.27
N SER A 72 -31.94 15.20 -124.94
CA SER A 72 -31.21 14.10 -124.27
C SER A 72 -30.06 14.61 -123.40
N ARG A 73 -29.28 15.59 -123.87
CA ARG A 73 -28.22 16.25 -123.08
C ARG A 73 -28.79 16.99 -121.87
N SER A 74 -29.90 17.71 -122.05
CA SER A 74 -30.59 18.40 -120.95
C SER A 74 -31.07 17.42 -119.88
N LYS A 75 -31.69 16.30 -120.29
CA LYS A 75 -32.11 15.23 -119.38
C LYS A 75 -30.95 14.64 -118.59
N PHE A 76 -29.84 14.34 -119.27
CA PHE A 76 -28.65 13.76 -118.62
C PHE A 76 -28.03 14.70 -117.60
N LEU A 77 -27.94 16.00 -117.90
CA LEU A 77 -27.44 17.00 -116.95
C LEU A 77 -28.37 17.18 -115.75
N ALA A 78 -29.69 17.23 -115.97
CA ALA A 78 -30.66 17.29 -114.88
C ALA A 78 -30.61 16.05 -113.98
N GLN A 79 -30.42 14.85 -114.55
CA GLN A 79 -30.22 13.62 -113.78
C GLN A 79 -28.92 13.65 -112.97
N LYS A 80 -27.80 14.09 -113.56
CA LYS A 80 -26.52 14.24 -112.85
C LYS A 80 -26.62 15.22 -111.68
N GLN A 81 -27.31 16.34 -111.86
CA GLN A 81 -27.54 17.32 -110.79
C GLN A 81 -28.38 16.72 -109.66
N MET A 82 -29.45 15.98 -109.96
CA MET A 82 -30.23 15.30 -108.93
C MET A 82 -29.41 14.26 -108.16
N ILE A 83 -28.62 13.44 -108.86
CA ILE A 83 -27.73 12.45 -108.23
C ILE A 83 -26.70 13.16 -107.34
N ALA A 84 -26.11 14.26 -107.80
CA ALA A 84 -25.14 15.03 -107.03
C ALA A 84 -25.76 15.63 -105.76
N VAL A 85 -26.98 16.17 -105.83
CA VAL A 85 -27.70 16.70 -104.66
C VAL A 85 -28.02 15.61 -103.66
N VAL A 86 -28.50 14.44 -104.12
CA VAL A 86 -28.78 13.28 -103.25
C VAL A 86 -27.49 12.76 -102.61
N PHE A 87 -26.38 12.70 -103.35
CA PHE A 87 -25.11 12.27 -102.81
C PHE A 87 -24.57 13.26 -101.76
N PHE A 88 -24.69 14.57 -102.02
CA PHE A 88 -24.32 15.61 -101.07
C PHE A 88 -25.17 15.54 -99.80
N SER A 89 -26.49 15.34 -99.91
CA SER A 89 -27.35 15.25 -98.73
C SER A 89 -27.03 14.01 -97.89
N ILE A 90 -26.77 12.87 -98.52
CA ILE A 90 -26.29 11.66 -97.82
C ILE A 90 -24.96 11.92 -97.12
N ALA A 91 -24.00 12.56 -97.80
CA ALA A 91 -22.69 12.88 -97.22
C ALA A 91 -22.82 13.78 -95.99
N ILE A 92 -23.66 14.82 -96.05
CA ILE A 92 -23.94 15.72 -94.92
C ILE A 92 -24.55 14.93 -93.75
N ILE A 93 -25.55 14.08 -94.01
CA ILE A 93 -26.18 13.26 -92.98
C ILE A 93 -25.17 12.31 -92.34
N SER A 94 -24.30 11.67 -93.14
CA SER A 94 -23.25 10.78 -92.62
C SER A 94 -22.24 11.51 -91.72
N VAL A 95 -21.82 12.72 -92.10
CA VAL A 95 -20.94 13.57 -91.26
C VAL A 95 -21.63 13.94 -89.96
N LEU A 96 -22.93 14.26 -90.00
CA LEU A 96 -23.69 14.65 -88.83
C LEU A 96 -23.89 13.48 -87.84
N ILE A 97 -24.16 12.28 -88.37
CA ILE A 97 -24.22 11.05 -87.56
C ILE A 97 -22.85 10.73 -86.96
N TRP A 98 -21.76 10.84 -87.73
CA TRP A 98 -20.41 10.63 -87.24
C TRP A 98 -20.07 11.62 -86.11
N PHE A 99 -20.40 12.91 -86.28
CA PHE A 99 -20.18 13.93 -85.27
C PHE A 99 -20.97 13.66 -83.98
N LEU A 100 -22.25 13.30 -84.09
CA LEU A 100 -23.07 12.92 -82.92
C LEU A 100 -22.47 11.71 -82.19
N ARG A 101 -22.01 10.69 -82.92
CA ARG A 101 -21.40 9.51 -82.33
C ARG A 101 -20.06 9.83 -81.65
N TYR A 102 -19.23 10.66 -82.29
CA TYR A 102 -17.97 11.13 -81.72
C TYR A 102 -18.21 11.91 -80.41
N TYR A 103 -19.16 12.85 -80.41
CA TYR A 103 -19.51 13.63 -79.23
C TYR A 103 -20.10 12.77 -78.11
N HIS A 104 -20.92 11.78 -78.45
CA HIS A 104 -21.48 10.85 -77.47
C HIS A 104 -20.39 9.99 -76.82
N ASN A 105 -19.50 9.39 -77.61
CA ASN A 105 -18.39 8.58 -77.08
C ASN A 105 -17.48 9.39 -76.16
N ASN A 106 -17.07 10.59 -76.55
CA ASN A 106 -16.22 11.45 -75.72
C ASN A 106 -16.91 11.82 -74.39
N ASN A 107 -18.23 12.08 -74.40
CA ASN A 107 -18.95 12.37 -73.16
C ASN A 107 -19.05 11.17 -72.23
N VAL A 108 -19.19 9.95 -72.77
CA VAL A 108 -19.17 8.72 -71.97
C VAL A 108 -17.80 8.54 -71.31
N GLU A 109 -16.71 8.72 -72.05
CA GLU A 109 -15.35 8.64 -71.52
C GLU A 109 -15.10 9.71 -70.43
N ILE A 110 -15.52 10.95 -70.65
CA ILE A 110 -15.44 12.03 -69.65
C ILE A 110 -16.26 11.68 -68.40
N GLN A 111 -17.42 11.04 -68.54
CA GLN A 111 -18.21 10.61 -67.38
C GLN A 111 -17.54 9.48 -66.61
N GLU A 112 -16.89 8.53 -67.29
CA GLU A 112 -16.13 7.48 -66.63
C GLU A 112 -14.91 8.03 -65.89
N VAL A 113 -14.17 8.95 -66.52
CA VAL A 113 -13.04 9.65 -65.89
C VAL A 113 -13.51 10.47 -64.68
N ASN A 114 -14.66 11.16 -64.77
CA ASN A 114 -15.20 11.90 -63.62
C ASN A 114 -15.66 10.96 -62.50
N LYS A 115 -16.23 9.80 -62.83
CA LYS A 115 -16.59 8.78 -61.84
C LYS A 115 -15.35 8.23 -61.15
N SER A 116 -14.29 7.91 -61.88
CA SER A 116 -13.04 7.41 -61.30
C SER A 116 -12.32 8.48 -60.47
N LEU A 117 -12.33 9.74 -60.93
CA LEU A 117 -11.80 10.87 -60.16
C LEU A 117 -12.55 11.03 -58.83
N LYS A 118 -13.88 10.90 -58.86
CA LYS A 118 -14.72 11.00 -57.66
C LYS A 118 -14.46 9.84 -56.70
N THR A 119 -14.35 8.60 -57.19
CA THR A 119 -14.03 7.46 -56.32
C THR A 119 -12.64 7.57 -55.72
N SER A 120 -11.63 8.02 -56.48
CA SER A 120 -10.30 8.32 -55.96
C SER A 120 -10.32 9.44 -54.91
N GLN A 121 -11.10 10.51 -55.14
CA GLN A 121 -11.26 11.59 -54.17
C GLN A 121 -11.93 11.11 -52.88
N ASP A 122 -12.96 10.27 -52.97
CA ASP A 122 -13.64 9.71 -51.81
C ASP A 122 -12.72 8.73 -51.04
N SER A 123 -11.89 7.96 -51.75
CA SER A 123 -10.86 7.10 -51.15
C SER A 123 -9.74 7.89 -50.46
N LEU A 124 -9.33 9.03 -51.02
CA LEU A 124 -8.37 9.94 -50.38
C LEU A 124 -8.98 10.58 -49.13
N LYS A 125 -10.26 10.99 -49.19
CA LYS A 125 -10.97 11.52 -48.02
C LYS A 125 -11.07 10.48 -46.91
N SER A 126 -11.44 9.24 -47.22
CA SER A 126 -11.53 8.18 -46.21
C SER A 126 -10.16 7.84 -45.61
N SER A 127 -9.10 7.82 -46.43
CA SER A 127 -7.72 7.64 -45.97
C SER A 127 -7.27 8.78 -45.05
N ASN A 128 -7.57 10.04 -45.41
CA ASN A 128 -7.28 11.19 -44.57
C ASN A 128 -8.04 11.15 -43.24
N SER A 129 -9.33 10.77 -43.26
CA SER A 129 -10.10 10.59 -42.03
C SER A 129 -9.52 9.48 -41.15
N TYR A 130 -9.09 8.37 -41.73
CA TYR A 130 -8.41 7.29 -41.01
C TYR A 130 -7.09 7.77 -40.37
N LEU A 131 -6.27 8.52 -41.12
CA LEU A 131 -5.04 9.10 -40.60
C LEU A 131 -5.30 10.10 -39.47
N ALA A 132 -6.34 10.93 -39.59
CA ALA A 132 -6.75 11.84 -38.52
C ALA A 132 -7.14 11.09 -37.23
N ILE A 133 -7.91 10.01 -37.35
CA ILE A 133 -8.23 9.14 -36.21
C ILE A 133 -6.97 8.52 -35.60
N LYS A 134 -6.04 8.04 -36.44
CA LYS A 134 -4.77 7.47 -35.98
C LYS A 134 -3.88 8.49 -35.26
N LEU A 135 -3.87 9.73 -35.73
CA LEU A 135 -3.11 10.82 -35.12
C LEU A 135 -3.71 11.20 -33.76
N GLU A 136 -5.03 11.25 -33.64
CA GLU A 136 -5.69 11.45 -32.34
C GLU A 136 -5.45 10.26 -31.39
N GLU A 137 -5.46 9.02 -31.89
CA GLU A 137 -5.11 7.83 -31.10
C GLU A 137 -3.68 7.93 -30.53
N LEU A 138 -2.71 8.38 -31.35
CA LEU A 138 -1.34 8.61 -30.91
C LEU A 138 -1.25 9.74 -29.87
N ARG A 139 -1.95 10.85 -30.10
CA ARG A 139 -1.99 11.99 -29.16
C ARG A 139 -2.54 11.59 -27.79
N VAL A 140 -3.60 10.77 -27.78
CA VAL A 140 -4.16 10.20 -26.54
C VAL A 140 -3.16 9.26 -25.87
N LYS A 141 -2.47 8.41 -26.62
CA LYS A 141 -1.42 7.52 -26.07
C LYS A 141 -0.26 8.31 -25.45
N ASP A 142 0.19 9.38 -26.11
CA ASP A 142 1.26 10.23 -25.59
C ASP A 142 0.82 10.92 -24.28
N SER A 143 -0.41 11.44 -24.22
CA SER A 143 -0.97 12.02 -23.00
C SER A 143 -1.07 11.00 -21.86
N ILE A 144 -1.49 9.76 -22.16
CA ILE A 144 -1.51 8.67 -21.18
C ILE A 144 -0.08 8.39 -20.70
N HIS A 145 0.90 8.29 -21.61
CA HIS A 145 2.29 8.02 -21.26
C HIS A 145 2.90 9.13 -20.39
N GLU A 146 2.63 10.39 -20.70
CA GLU A 146 3.05 11.55 -19.90
C GLU A 146 2.44 11.47 -18.48
N SER A 147 1.13 11.23 -18.38
CA SER A 147 0.46 11.06 -17.07
C SER A 147 0.99 9.87 -16.26
N LEU A 148 1.38 8.78 -16.93
CA LEU A 148 1.97 7.61 -16.30
C LEU A 148 3.37 7.92 -15.79
N THR A 149 4.16 8.67 -16.56
CA THR A 149 5.52 9.08 -16.21
C THR A 149 5.50 10.02 -15.00
N GLU A 150 4.57 10.96 -14.96
CA GLU A 150 4.36 11.85 -13.81
C GLU A 150 3.97 11.06 -12.56
N ARG A 151 3.04 10.10 -12.67
CA ARG A 151 2.66 9.21 -11.57
C ARG A 151 3.84 8.39 -11.05
N ILE A 152 4.64 7.80 -11.94
CA ILE A 152 5.84 7.05 -11.56
C ILE A 152 6.84 7.95 -10.82
N GLY A 153 7.05 9.19 -11.28
CA GLY A 153 7.91 10.15 -10.59
C GLY A 153 7.41 10.53 -9.19
N ASN A 154 6.09 10.74 -9.05
CA ASN A 154 5.47 11.01 -7.75
C ASN A 154 5.59 9.81 -6.80
N ASP A 155 5.36 8.59 -7.29
CA ASP A 155 5.50 7.36 -6.51
C ASP A 155 6.95 7.15 -6.05
N GLU A 156 7.95 7.44 -6.90
CA GLU A 156 9.37 7.37 -6.54
C GLU A 156 9.71 8.37 -5.41
N GLN A 157 9.15 9.58 -5.46
CA GLN A 157 9.32 10.56 -4.39
C GLN A 157 8.67 10.09 -3.07
N ILE A 158 7.47 9.50 -3.13
CA ILE A 158 6.80 8.93 -1.96
C ILE A 158 7.65 7.81 -1.35
N ILE A 159 8.17 6.89 -2.17
CA ILE A 159 9.05 5.80 -1.72
C ILE A 159 10.32 6.36 -1.06
N LYS A 160 10.90 7.43 -1.61
CA LYS A 160 12.08 8.09 -1.02
C LYS A 160 11.78 8.69 0.35
N MET A 161 10.62 9.34 0.51
CA MET A 161 10.19 9.89 1.80
C MET A 161 9.91 8.79 2.83
N THR A 162 9.18 7.73 2.44
CA THR A 162 8.90 6.61 3.36
C THR A 162 10.17 5.87 3.78
N ASN A 163 11.13 5.69 2.89
CA ASN A 163 12.44 5.13 3.25
C ASN A 163 13.21 6.02 4.24
N GLN A 164 13.13 7.34 4.08
CA GLN A 164 13.76 8.28 5.01
C GLN A 164 13.08 8.23 6.39
N GLU A 165 11.74 8.19 6.44
CA GLU A 165 10.99 8.02 7.68
C GLU A 165 11.32 6.69 8.38
N LEU A 166 11.43 5.60 7.63
CA LEU A 166 11.82 4.30 8.15
C LEU A 166 13.25 4.32 8.74
N GLN A 167 14.20 4.98 8.07
CA GLN A 167 15.56 5.14 8.61
C GLN A 167 15.57 5.98 9.89
N ASN A 168 14.76 7.03 9.97
CA ASN A 168 14.62 7.83 11.19
C ASN A 168 14.05 6.99 12.34
N ALA A 169 12.97 6.23 12.09
CA ALA A 169 12.37 5.34 13.09
C ALA A 169 13.36 4.26 13.57
N LEU A 170 14.14 3.66 12.66
CA LEU A 170 15.19 2.70 13.02
C LEU A 170 16.29 3.33 13.90
N ASN A 171 16.69 4.57 13.59
CA ASN A 171 17.66 5.30 14.40
C ASN A 171 17.12 5.61 15.80
N GLU A 172 15.85 6.03 15.91
CA GLU A 172 15.18 6.25 17.19
C GLU A 172 15.08 4.97 18.03
N LEU A 173 14.68 3.85 17.40
CA LEU A 173 14.63 2.54 18.06
C LEU A 173 16.02 2.12 18.56
N ARG A 174 17.08 2.36 17.78
CA ARG A 174 18.45 2.08 18.19
C ARG A 174 18.84 2.90 19.44
N ILE A 175 18.51 4.18 19.46
CA ILE A 175 18.78 5.06 20.61
C ILE A 175 17.99 4.59 21.84
N LEU A 176 16.71 4.23 21.67
CA LEU A 176 15.87 3.72 22.75
C LEU A 176 16.41 2.40 23.33
N ASN A 177 16.82 1.47 22.47
CA ASN A 177 17.43 0.21 22.91
C ASN A 177 18.73 0.45 23.69
N GLN A 178 19.58 1.39 23.25
CA GLN A 178 20.78 1.75 23.98
C GLN A 178 20.46 2.36 25.36
N LYS A 179 19.45 3.23 25.44
CA LYS A 179 18.98 3.79 26.72
C LYS A 179 18.43 2.70 27.64
N LEU A 180 17.65 1.77 27.11
CA LEU A 180 17.09 0.65 27.86
C LEU A 180 18.20 -0.26 28.40
N GLU A 181 19.21 -0.56 27.58
CA GLU A 181 20.35 -1.38 28.00
C GLU A 181 21.16 -0.70 29.10
N ASN A 182 21.41 0.60 28.99
CA ASN A 182 22.07 1.38 30.04
C ASN A 182 21.26 1.40 31.35
N SER A 183 19.95 1.61 31.25
CA SER A 183 19.04 1.57 32.41
C SER A 183 19.03 0.20 33.07
N LYS A 184 18.98 -0.87 32.29
CA LYS A 184 19.07 -2.25 32.79
C LYS A 184 20.37 -2.49 33.55
N ARG A 185 21.52 -2.04 33.01
CA ARG A 185 22.82 -2.16 33.69
C ARG A 185 22.85 -1.38 35.01
N ALA A 186 22.27 -0.17 35.05
CA ALA A 186 22.18 0.61 36.29
C ALA A 186 21.34 -0.12 37.36
N VAL A 187 20.19 -0.68 36.99
CA VAL A 187 19.35 -1.47 37.90
C VAL A 187 20.06 -2.73 38.37
N GLU A 188 20.81 -3.42 37.50
CA GLU A 188 21.61 -4.58 37.89
C GLU A 188 22.71 -4.21 38.91
N GLN A 189 23.38 -3.07 38.71
CA GLN A 189 24.35 -2.54 39.67
C GLN A 189 23.71 -2.21 41.02
N GLU A 190 22.58 -1.49 41.03
CA GLU A 190 21.85 -1.17 42.27
C GLU A 190 21.40 -2.44 43.00
N ARG A 191 20.87 -3.43 42.27
CA ARG A 191 20.48 -4.73 42.84
C ARG A 191 21.67 -5.42 43.49
N ASP A 192 22.82 -5.41 42.84
CA ASP A 192 24.02 -6.05 43.35
C ASP A 192 24.54 -5.33 44.61
N VAL A 193 24.53 -3.99 44.63
CA VAL A 193 24.84 -3.18 45.82
C VAL A 193 23.89 -3.53 46.96
N LEU A 194 22.57 -3.50 46.74
CA LEU A 194 21.56 -3.85 47.73
C LEU A 194 21.71 -5.28 48.28
N LYS A 195 22.18 -6.21 47.45
CA LYS A 195 22.47 -7.60 47.87
C LYS A 195 23.66 -7.64 48.82
N THR A 196 24.71 -6.85 48.57
CA THR A 196 25.84 -6.68 49.50
C THR A 196 25.40 -6.01 50.81
N ASP A 197 24.63 -4.92 50.73
CA ASP A 197 24.15 -4.19 51.91
C ASP A 197 23.26 -5.08 52.78
N LYS A 198 22.36 -5.86 52.15
CA LYS A 198 21.54 -6.85 52.86
C LYS A 198 22.40 -7.87 53.61
N ARG A 199 23.49 -8.35 53.01
CA ARG A 199 24.41 -9.31 53.67
C ARG A 199 25.09 -8.66 54.86
N LEU A 200 25.61 -7.43 54.69
CA LEU A 200 26.28 -6.67 55.74
C LEU A 200 25.34 -6.35 56.91
N LEU A 201 24.10 -5.92 56.63
CA LEU A 201 23.08 -5.70 57.65
C LEU A 201 22.71 -6.98 58.40
N THR A 202 22.64 -8.11 57.69
CA THR A 202 22.37 -9.41 58.32
C THR A 202 23.51 -9.82 59.25
N GLU A 203 24.76 -9.59 58.85
CA GLU A 203 25.95 -9.83 59.69
C GLU A 203 25.98 -8.91 60.92
N GLN A 204 25.70 -7.61 60.75
CA GLN A 204 25.58 -6.66 61.85
C GLN A 204 24.48 -7.06 62.85
N LEU A 205 23.31 -7.49 62.36
CA LEU A 205 22.22 -7.98 63.21
C LEU A 205 22.64 -9.23 64.01
N MET A 206 23.34 -10.18 63.37
CA MET A 206 23.86 -11.36 64.07
C MET A 206 24.86 -10.98 65.17
N GLU A 207 25.76 -10.04 64.92
CA GLU A 207 26.71 -9.57 65.93
C GLU A 207 26.01 -8.79 67.07
N GLN A 208 25.00 -7.98 66.74
CA GLN A 208 24.19 -7.28 67.74
C GLN A 208 23.43 -8.26 68.64
N GLU A 209 22.85 -9.33 68.07
CA GLU A 209 22.21 -10.39 68.84
C GLU A 209 23.19 -11.12 69.76
N LYS A 210 24.42 -11.38 69.28
CA LYS A 210 25.47 -11.99 70.08
C LYS A 210 25.87 -11.11 71.27
N VAL A 211 26.11 -9.81 71.03
CA VAL A 211 26.39 -8.84 72.10
C VAL A 211 25.24 -8.78 73.11
N LYS A 212 23.99 -8.81 72.65
CA LYS A 212 22.81 -8.86 73.54
C LYS A 212 22.79 -10.11 74.41
N ARG A 213 23.12 -11.28 73.85
CA ARG A 213 23.24 -12.55 74.62
C ARG A 213 24.37 -12.47 75.65
N GLU A 214 25.52 -11.92 75.28
CA GLU A 214 26.65 -11.74 76.20
C GLU A 214 26.29 -10.80 77.36
N HIS A 215 25.62 -9.68 77.07
CA HIS A 215 25.16 -8.75 78.09
C HIS A 215 24.17 -9.40 79.06
N GLN A 216 23.23 -10.22 78.57
CA GLN A 216 22.31 -11.01 79.42
C GLN A 216 23.07 -12.00 80.32
N ILE A 217 24.13 -12.63 79.83
CA ILE A 217 24.97 -13.55 80.63
C ILE A 217 25.69 -12.76 81.73
N ILE A 218 26.26 -11.60 81.40
CA ILE A 218 26.94 -10.73 82.37
C ILE A 218 25.96 -10.25 83.45
N GLN A 219 24.77 -9.78 83.06
CA GLN A 219 23.75 -9.30 83.98
C GLN A 219 23.27 -10.41 84.93
N LYS A 220 23.06 -11.63 84.42
CA LYS A 220 22.73 -12.81 85.26
C LYS A 220 23.85 -13.14 86.25
N LYS A 221 25.11 -13.13 85.81
CA LYS A 221 26.28 -13.37 86.69
C LYS A 221 26.42 -12.28 87.76
N TRP A 222 26.19 -11.01 87.41
CA TRP A 222 26.25 -9.91 88.35
C TRP A 222 25.14 -9.98 89.39
N SER A 223 23.90 -10.26 88.98
CA SER A 223 22.77 -10.47 89.90
C SER A 223 23.01 -11.65 90.85
N ALA A 224 23.60 -12.75 90.37
CA ALA A 224 23.98 -13.88 91.21
C ALA A 224 25.09 -13.51 92.23
N ALA A 225 26.08 -12.71 91.82
CA ALA A 225 27.13 -12.23 92.71
C ALA A 225 26.59 -11.29 93.81
N GLU A 226 25.69 -10.36 93.46
CA GLU A 226 25.06 -9.45 94.43
C GLU A 226 24.17 -10.22 95.43
N GLN A 227 23.36 -11.18 94.96
CA GLN A 227 22.57 -12.05 95.82
C GLN A 227 23.46 -12.86 96.77
N SER A 228 24.55 -13.43 96.25
CA SER A 228 25.54 -14.13 97.05
C SER A 228 26.12 -13.23 98.15
N GLN A 229 26.51 -12.00 97.81
CA GLN A 229 27.07 -11.05 98.79
C GLN A 229 26.07 -10.66 99.88
N LYS A 230 24.82 -10.37 99.54
CA LYS A 230 23.77 -10.06 100.53
C LYS A 230 23.54 -11.22 101.50
N LEU A 231 23.50 -12.45 100.98
CA LEU A 231 23.36 -13.66 101.79
C LEU A 231 24.54 -13.89 102.74
N SER A 232 25.77 -13.69 102.28
CA SER A 232 26.94 -13.80 103.13
C SER A 232 27.01 -12.72 104.21
N GLN A 233 26.60 -11.49 103.90
CA GLN A 233 26.49 -10.40 104.87
C GLN A 233 25.47 -10.73 105.96
N LYS A 234 24.29 -11.24 105.59
CA LYS A 234 23.25 -11.66 106.55
C LYS A 234 23.73 -12.85 107.41
N ALA A 235 24.42 -13.81 106.81
CA ALA A 235 25.01 -14.91 107.56
C ALA A 235 26.09 -14.43 108.55
N HIS A 236 26.88 -13.43 108.15
CA HIS A 236 27.90 -12.82 109.00
C HIS A 236 27.29 -12.06 110.18
N SER A 237 26.25 -11.27 109.95
CA SER A 237 25.57 -10.50 111.02
C SER A 237 24.92 -11.41 112.06
N ILE A 238 24.29 -12.52 111.64
CA ILE A 238 23.73 -13.53 112.55
C ILE A 238 24.79 -14.06 113.52
N LEU A 239 26.03 -14.27 113.05
CA LEU A 239 27.13 -14.76 113.88
C LEU A 239 27.87 -13.68 114.69
N HIS A 240 27.61 -12.40 114.46
CA HIS A 240 28.30 -11.31 115.15
C HIS A 240 27.43 -10.62 116.18
N ASN A 241 26.11 -10.62 115.99
CA ASN A 241 25.18 -9.93 116.89
C ASN A 241 25.04 -10.60 118.27
N ASN A 242 25.47 -11.86 118.43
CA ASN A 242 25.40 -12.60 119.70
C ASN A 242 26.78 -13.12 120.11
N GLU A 243 27.20 -12.85 121.37
CA GLU A 243 28.46 -13.34 121.93
C GLU A 243 28.54 -14.89 121.91
N THR A 244 27.40 -15.55 122.09
CA THR A 244 27.24 -17.00 121.92
C THR A 244 26.04 -17.32 121.03
N PRO A 245 26.23 -17.50 119.71
CA PRO A 245 25.13 -17.81 118.81
C PRO A 245 24.44 -19.14 119.18
N THR A 246 23.12 -19.21 119.08
CA THR A 246 22.36 -20.45 119.35
C THR A 246 22.56 -21.45 118.21
N ASP A 247 22.27 -22.74 118.45
CA ASP A 247 22.40 -23.75 117.39
C ASP A 247 21.53 -23.46 116.15
N ALA A 248 20.32 -22.92 116.37
CA ALA A 248 19.45 -22.43 115.31
C ALA A 248 20.10 -21.29 114.49
N GLN A 249 20.79 -20.35 115.15
CA GLN A 249 21.52 -19.26 114.48
C GLN A 249 22.74 -19.79 113.70
N TYR A 250 23.45 -20.78 114.23
CA TYR A 250 24.54 -21.44 113.50
C TYR A 250 24.02 -22.19 112.27
N LYS A 251 22.92 -22.92 112.40
CA LYS A 251 22.24 -23.59 111.28
C LYS A 251 21.83 -22.58 110.21
N GLU A 252 21.20 -21.48 110.62
CA GLU A 252 20.75 -20.42 109.71
C GLU A 252 21.93 -19.74 109.00
N ALA A 253 22.95 -19.30 109.74
CA ALA A 253 24.14 -18.69 109.16
C ALA A 253 24.88 -19.65 108.23
N PHE A 254 24.99 -20.92 108.58
CA PHE A 254 25.61 -21.95 107.74
C PHE A 254 24.85 -22.12 106.43
N GLN A 255 23.53 -22.29 106.53
CA GLN A 255 22.66 -22.46 105.38
C GLN A 255 22.74 -21.26 104.41
N LEU A 256 22.72 -20.03 104.94
CA LEU A 256 22.82 -18.80 104.15
C LEU A 256 24.20 -18.65 103.51
N ALA A 257 25.28 -18.89 104.26
CA ALA A 257 26.64 -18.80 103.74
C ALA A 257 26.94 -19.91 102.72
N ARG A 258 26.42 -21.12 102.92
CA ARG A 258 26.50 -22.21 101.94
C ARG A 258 25.82 -21.81 100.64
N TYR A 259 24.58 -21.34 100.70
CA TYR A 259 23.85 -20.96 99.50
C TYR A 259 24.53 -19.76 98.80
N ALA A 260 25.02 -18.78 99.57
CA ALA A 260 25.83 -17.69 99.04
C ALA A 260 27.04 -18.21 98.26
N TRP A 261 27.82 -19.12 98.85
CA TRP A 261 29.00 -19.70 98.22
C TRP A 261 28.67 -20.59 97.01
N GLU A 262 27.61 -21.39 97.07
CA GLU A 262 27.14 -22.20 95.92
C GLU A 262 26.66 -21.30 94.77
N THR A 263 26.09 -20.12 95.07
CA THR A 263 25.64 -19.13 94.07
C THR A 263 26.82 -18.36 93.45
N SER A 264 27.85 -18.03 94.23
CA SER A 264 29.09 -17.44 93.74
C SER A 264 30.27 -18.04 94.50
N LYS A 265 30.97 -18.99 93.85
CA LYS A 265 32.10 -19.69 94.47
C LYS A 265 33.23 -18.76 94.87
N SER A 266 33.34 -17.58 94.25
CA SER A 266 34.34 -16.56 94.58
C SER A 266 33.96 -15.65 95.76
N ASN A 267 32.78 -15.80 96.36
CA ASN A 267 32.37 -15.00 97.51
C ASN A 267 33.17 -15.36 98.77
N SER A 268 34.22 -14.59 99.05
CA SER A 268 35.10 -14.77 100.20
C SER A 268 34.39 -14.59 101.54
N GLN A 269 33.38 -13.71 101.64
CA GLN A 269 32.62 -13.51 102.88
C GLN A 269 31.85 -14.76 103.26
N ALA A 270 31.25 -15.44 102.27
CA ALA A 270 30.58 -16.71 102.49
C ALA A 270 31.55 -17.79 103.02
N MET A 271 32.76 -17.84 102.45
CA MET A 271 33.83 -18.74 102.90
C MET A 271 34.24 -18.46 104.35
N ASP A 272 34.43 -17.19 104.69
CA ASP A 272 34.81 -16.74 106.03
C ASP A 272 33.75 -17.14 107.07
N VAL A 273 32.47 -16.94 106.75
CA VAL A 273 31.36 -17.34 107.61
C VAL A 273 31.34 -18.85 107.83
N LEU A 274 31.43 -19.65 106.75
CA LEU A 274 31.47 -21.12 106.84
C LEU A 274 32.65 -21.61 107.70
N ASN A 275 33.83 -21.00 107.54
CA ASN A 275 34.99 -21.36 108.34
C ASN A 275 34.84 -20.96 109.81
N LYS A 276 34.28 -19.77 110.08
CA LYS A 276 33.99 -19.32 111.45
C LYS A 276 33.08 -20.32 112.17
N ILE A 277 32.01 -20.77 111.51
CA ILE A 277 31.09 -21.79 112.04
C ILE A 277 31.82 -23.10 112.30
N ASN A 278 32.63 -23.57 111.35
CA ASN A 278 33.42 -24.79 111.49
C ASN A 278 34.32 -24.75 112.73
N ASN A 279 35.06 -23.65 112.92
CA ASN A 279 35.98 -23.52 114.05
C ASN A 279 35.24 -23.45 115.39
N GLN A 280 34.08 -22.79 115.44
CA GLN A 280 33.29 -22.65 116.65
C GLN A 280 32.53 -23.94 117.03
N LYS A 281 31.99 -24.67 116.05
CA LYS A 281 31.18 -25.87 116.28
C LYS A 281 31.99 -27.17 116.36
N ILE A 282 32.97 -27.33 115.48
CA ILE A 282 33.70 -28.61 115.39
C ILE A 282 34.84 -28.69 116.40
N LYS A 283 35.34 -27.56 116.95
CA LYS A 283 36.42 -27.43 117.96
C LYS A 283 37.30 -28.70 118.06
N GLN A 284 38.37 -28.75 117.27
CA GLN A 284 39.47 -29.66 117.60
C GLN A 284 40.25 -29.07 118.79
N PRO A 285 40.54 -29.86 119.84
CA PRO A 285 41.59 -29.49 120.78
C PRO A 285 42.93 -29.66 120.03
N ASN A 286 43.70 -28.58 119.92
CA ASN A 286 45.10 -28.57 119.47
C ASN A 286 45.38 -29.19 118.09
N SER A 287 45.10 -28.44 117.02
CA SER A 287 45.98 -28.47 115.83
C SER A 287 46.49 -27.06 115.55
N GLY A 288 47.69 -26.79 116.08
CA GLY A 288 48.48 -25.60 115.76
C GLY A 288 48.90 -25.64 114.29
N PHE A 289 48.00 -25.27 113.38
CA PHE A 289 48.27 -25.17 111.96
C PHE A 289 47.97 -23.77 111.37
N LEU A 290 47.84 -22.74 112.22
CA LEU A 290 47.83 -21.35 111.75
C LEU A 290 48.65 -20.49 112.72
N GLY A 291 49.94 -20.32 112.38
CA GLY A 291 50.79 -19.31 113.01
C GLY A 291 50.18 -17.92 112.86
N LYS A 292 50.29 -17.11 113.92
CA LYS A 292 49.65 -15.80 114.11
C LYS A 292 49.97 -14.73 113.03
N ASN A 293 50.76 -15.04 112.00
CA ASN A 293 51.24 -14.11 110.99
C ASN A 293 51.11 -14.63 109.53
N ARG A 294 50.08 -15.42 109.17
CA ARG A 294 49.75 -15.65 107.75
C ARG A 294 48.64 -14.70 107.29
N PRO A 295 48.75 -14.13 106.08
CA PRO A 295 47.70 -13.29 105.52
C PRO A 295 46.37 -14.05 105.56
N LYS A 296 45.26 -13.33 105.69
CA LYS A 296 43.87 -13.84 105.62
C LYS A 296 43.70 -14.62 104.31
N ASN A 297 44.09 -15.90 104.32
CA ASN A 297 44.19 -16.70 103.12
C ASN A 297 42.79 -17.04 102.63
N THR A 298 42.53 -16.68 101.38
CA THR A 298 41.41 -17.17 100.58
C THR A 298 41.37 -18.70 100.67
N TYR A 299 40.29 -19.24 101.25
CA TYR A 299 40.09 -20.68 101.30
C TYR A 299 39.97 -21.23 99.87
N THR A 300 40.65 -22.33 99.58
CA THR A 300 40.45 -23.02 98.30
C THR A 300 39.03 -23.60 98.26
N TYR A 301 38.42 -23.67 97.07
CA TYR A 301 37.07 -24.23 96.92
C TYR A 301 36.92 -25.62 97.52
N ARG A 302 37.97 -26.46 97.41
CA ARG A 302 38.00 -27.81 98.00
C ARG A 302 37.95 -27.78 99.54
N GLN A 303 38.60 -26.79 100.18
CA GLN A 303 38.55 -26.64 101.64
C GLN A 303 37.15 -26.26 102.12
N ILE A 304 36.48 -25.34 101.42
CA ILE A 304 35.10 -24.94 101.75
C ILE A 304 34.12 -26.10 101.52
N GLU A 305 34.24 -26.84 100.43
CA GLU A 305 33.45 -28.06 100.21
C GLU A 305 33.66 -29.09 101.33
N SER A 306 34.90 -29.26 101.80
CA SER A 306 35.22 -30.14 102.94
C SER A 306 34.56 -29.65 104.24
N ILE A 307 34.60 -28.34 104.51
CA ILE A 307 33.94 -27.74 105.67
C ILE A 307 32.43 -27.97 105.63
N ILE A 308 31.79 -27.70 104.48
CA ILE A 308 30.34 -27.90 104.29
C ILE A 308 29.99 -29.37 104.56
N ARG A 309 30.73 -30.32 103.96
CA ARG A 309 30.49 -31.75 104.17
C ARG A 309 30.64 -32.17 105.63
N LYS A 310 31.66 -31.67 106.33
CA LYS A 310 31.88 -31.97 107.75
C LYS A 310 30.76 -31.45 108.64
N LEU A 311 30.31 -30.21 108.39
CA LEU A 311 29.21 -29.61 109.14
C LEU A 311 27.88 -30.30 108.86
N ASP A 312 27.59 -30.62 107.59
CA ASP A 312 26.40 -31.41 107.22
C ASP A 312 26.41 -32.79 107.88
N GLN A 313 27.54 -33.52 107.81
CA GLN A 313 27.65 -34.86 108.40
C GLN A 313 27.44 -34.87 109.92
N LYS A 314 27.88 -33.82 110.62
CA LYS A 314 27.85 -33.77 112.09
C LYS A 314 26.54 -33.17 112.64
N TYR A 315 25.96 -32.20 111.96
CA TYR A 315 24.83 -31.41 112.49
C TYR A 315 23.57 -31.42 111.61
N ASP A 316 23.63 -32.06 110.44
CA ASP A 316 22.51 -32.14 109.48
C ASP A 316 21.84 -30.78 109.20
N TYR A 317 22.67 -29.75 108.98
CA TYR A 317 22.17 -28.40 108.73
C TYR A 317 21.49 -28.28 107.35
N GLY A 318 21.84 -29.12 106.38
CA GLY A 318 21.15 -29.23 105.10
C GLY A 318 21.33 -28.03 104.16
N LYS A 319 20.53 -27.99 103.09
CA LYS A 319 20.50 -26.90 102.09
C LYS A 319 19.22 -26.10 102.22
N LEU A 320 19.31 -24.78 101.99
CA LEU A 320 18.13 -23.97 101.76
C LEU A 320 17.56 -24.24 100.37
N SER A 321 16.24 -24.36 100.30
CA SER A 321 15.54 -24.32 99.02
C SER A 321 15.58 -22.89 98.44
N PRO A 322 15.55 -22.71 97.10
CA PRO A 322 15.56 -21.37 96.49
C PRO A 322 14.40 -20.46 96.96
N THR A 323 13.26 -21.03 97.32
CA THR A 323 12.10 -20.30 97.84
C THR A 323 12.33 -19.76 99.24
N GLU A 324 12.99 -20.52 100.12
CA GLU A 324 13.37 -20.08 101.47
C GLU A 324 14.43 -18.98 101.43
N VAL A 325 15.39 -19.08 100.51
CA VAL A 325 16.41 -18.03 100.31
C VAL A 325 15.76 -16.70 99.93
N ARG A 326 14.79 -16.71 99.01
CA ARG A 326 14.05 -15.49 98.64
C ARG A 326 13.30 -14.89 99.83
N ARG A 327 12.63 -15.72 100.64
CA ARG A 327 11.97 -15.25 101.88
C ARG A 327 12.97 -14.61 102.83
N ARG A 328 14.14 -15.21 103.02
CA ARG A 328 15.18 -14.70 103.93
C ARG A 328 15.90 -13.47 103.39
N LEU A 329 16.02 -13.27 102.08
CA LEU A 329 16.56 -12.04 101.50
C LEU A 329 15.61 -10.85 101.60
N ASN A 330 14.30 -11.11 101.53
CA ASN A 330 13.27 -10.06 101.57
C ASN A 330 12.76 -9.75 102.98
N ALA A 331 13.07 -10.60 103.96
CA ALA A 331 12.83 -10.31 105.37
C ALA A 331 13.89 -9.32 105.87
N ASN A 332 13.56 -8.02 105.79
CA ASN A 332 14.27 -6.96 106.51
C ASN A 332 13.86 -6.95 107.97
#